data_AF-A0A354ICE2-F1
#
_entry.id   AF-A0A354ICE2-F1
#
_cell.length_a   1.000
_cell.length_b   1.000
_cell.length_c   1.000
_cell.angle_alpha   90.00
_cell.angle_beta   90.00
_cell.angle_gamma   90.00
#
_symmetry.space_group_name_H-M   'P 1'
#
loop_
_entity.id
_entity.type
_entity.pdbx_description
1 polymer ?
#
loop_
_entity_poly.entity_id
_entity_poly.type
_entity_poly.pdbx_seq_one_letter_code
_entity_poly.pdbx_strand_id
1 'polypeptide(L)'
;NELDAECFCAAFLCVHGYGIQIGGYEDDLTHTLTEFFHTQGMEYPEISEIVHKEKIYTDCSDYDNFKKSMTAINQVLDVHGMRLIVLEDYIYCDCEYTVLRVDKTLAENVLSTWSSDNFEIYL
;
A
#
# COMPACT_ATOMS: atom_id res chain seq x y z
N ASN A 1 -13.90 16.22 12.85
CA ASN A 1 -13.97 14.87 12.30
C ASN A 1 -12.58 14.49 11.88
N GLU A 2 -11.91 13.65 12.66
CA GLU A 2 -10.56 13.15 12.36
C GLU A 2 -10.59 12.12 11.22
N LEU A 3 -11.68 11.33 11.14
CA LEU A 3 -12.02 10.50 9.98
C LEU A 3 -11.97 11.26 8.63
N ASP A 4 -12.44 12.51 8.62
CA ASP A 4 -12.41 13.34 7.41
C ASP A 4 -10.98 13.73 7.02
N ALA A 5 -10.05 13.84 7.98
CA ALA A 5 -8.64 14.16 7.72
C ALA A 5 -7.85 12.94 7.20
N GLU A 6 -8.23 11.74 7.61
CA GLU A 6 -7.54 10.48 7.30
C GLU A 6 -7.89 9.99 5.88
N CYS A 7 -9.18 9.92 5.57
CA CYS A 7 -9.68 9.74 4.20
C CYS A 7 -9.16 10.86 3.28
N PHE A 8 -9.05 12.08 3.80
CA PHE A 8 -8.44 13.19 3.07
C PHE A 8 -6.97 12.95 2.74
N CYS A 9 -6.17 12.28 3.59
CA CYS A 9 -4.78 11.99 3.28
C CYS A 9 -4.66 11.03 2.09
N ALA A 10 -5.38 9.90 2.11
CA ALA A 10 -5.40 8.96 0.98
C ALA A 10 -5.86 9.63 -0.32
N ALA A 11 -6.95 10.42 -0.26
CA ALA A 11 -7.45 11.17 -1.39
C ALA A 11 -6.47 12.27 -1.85
N PHE A 12 -5.84 12.98 -0.92
CA PHE A 12 -4.84 14.03 -1.21
C PHE A 12 -3.66 13.45 -1.99
N LEU A 13 -3.13 12.31 -1.56
CA LEU A 13 -2.02 11.65 -2.24
C LEU A 13 -2.38 11.27 -3.67
N CYS A 14 -3.58 10.73 -3.86
CA CYS A 14 -4.07 10.35 -5.19
C CYS A 14 -4.31 11.59 -6.06
N VAL A 15 -4.96 12.62 -5.53
CA VAL A 15 -5.28 13.86 -6.26
C VAL A 15 -4.02 14.62 -6.67
N HIS A 16 -2.99 14.64 -5.82
CA HIS A 16 -1.74 15.32 -6.11
C HIS A 16 -0.71 14.43 -6.85
N GLY A 17 -1.09 13.19 -7.21
CA GLY A 17 -0.26 12.29 -8.00
C GLY A 17 0.92 11.67 -7.24
N TYR A 18 0.90 11.73 -5.91
CA TYR A 18 1.95 11.17 -5.06
C TYR A 18 1.65 9.76 -4.57
N GLY A 19 0.41 9.29 -4.76
CA GLY A 19 0.01 7.92 -4.49
C GLY A 19 -1.06 7.44 -5.46
N ILE A 20 -1.24 6.13 -5.53
CA ILE A 20 -2.27 5.46 -6.32
C ILE A 20 -2.89 4.39 -5.42
N GLN A 21 -4.21 4.42 -5.24
CA GLN A 21 -4.92 3.34 -4.56
C GLN A 21 -4.92 2.11 -5.47
N ILE A 22 -4.46 0.97 -4.95
CA ILE A 22 -4.31 -0.27 -5.71
C ILE A 22 -5.06 -1.45 -5.09
N GLY A 23 -5.75 -1.25 -3.96
CA GLY A 23 -6.52 -2.32 -3.30
C GLY A 23 -7.33 -1.83 -2.12
N GLY A 24 -8.40 -2.57 -1.80
CA GLY A 24 -9.26 -2.43 -0.63
C GLY A 24 -9.29 -3.70 0.24
N TYR A 25 -10.31 -3.81 1.09
CA TYR A 25 -10.53 -4.94 2.00
C TYR A 25 -10.81 -6.27 1.27
N GLU A 26 -10.15 -7.36 1.70
CA GLU A 26 -10.29 -8.73 1.17
C GLU A 26 -10.01 -8.86 -0.35
N ASP A 27 -9.22 -7.94 -0.91
CA ASP A 27 -8.87 -7.95 -2.33
C ASP A 27 -7.66 -8.85 -2.62
N ASP A 28 -7.74 -9.62 -3.70
CA ASP A 28 -6.58 -10.31 -4.29
C ASP A 28 -5.76 -9.29 -5.09
N LEU A 29 -4.69 -8.76 -4.49
CA LEU A 29 -3.82 -7.75 -5.10
C LEU A 29 -2.89 -8.31 -6.16
N THR A 30 -2.79 -9.64 -6.30
CA THR A 30 -1.83 -10.29 -7.20
C THR A 30 -1.95 -9.77 -8.63
N HIS A 31 -3.18 -9.71 -9.13
CA HIS A 31 -3.44 -9.24 -10.49
C HIS A 31 -3.25 -7.73 -10.61
N THR A 32 -3.78 -6.95 -9.66
CA THR A 32 -3.68 -5.49 -9.68
C THR A 32 -2.22 -5.01 -9.62
N LEU A 33 -1.39 -5.62 -8.77
CA LEU A 33 0.04 -5.35 -8.70
C LEU A 33 0.73 -5.70 -10.01
N THR A 34 0.47 -6.89 -10.56
CA THR A 34 1.07 -7.34 -11.84
C THR A 34 0.72 -6.39 -12.99
N GLU A 35 -0.57 -6.07 -13.16
CA GLU A 35 -1.04 -5.15 -14.20
C GLU A 35 -0.50 -3.74 -14.00
N PHE A 36 -0.44 -3.28 -12.74
CA PHE A 36 0.09 -1.97 -12.41
C PHE A 36 1.55 -1.84 -12.85
N PHE A 37 2.42 -2.76 -12.40
CA PHE A 37 3.85 -2.70 -12.72
C PHE A 37 4.09 -2.82 -14.23
N HIS A 38 3.34 -3.68 -14.91
CA HIS A 38 3.39 -3.81 -16.37
C HIS A 38 2.98 -2.51 -17.07
N THR A 39 1.83 -1.93 -16.71
CA THR A 39 1.27 -0.72 -17.34
C THR A 39 2.16 0.50 -17.12
N GLN A 40 2.80 0.60 -15.97
CA GLN A 40 3.74 1.71 -15.67
C GLN A 40 5.14 1.51 -16.26
N GLY A 41 5.40 0.39 -16.95
CA GLY A 41 6.74 0.06 -17.46
C GLY A 41 7.75 -0.20 -16.33
N MET A 42 7.26 -0.53 -15.14
CA MET A 42 8.03 -0.84 -13.93
C MET A 42 8.19 -2.36 -13.79
N GLU A 43 8.68 -3.01 -14.84
CA GLU A 43 8.87 -4.46 -14.86
C GLU A 43 10.13 -4.85 -14.10
N TYR A 44 10.02 -4.90 -12.77
CA TYR A 44 11.06 -5.44 -11.90
C TYR A 44 10.88 -6.96 -11.82
N PRO A 45 11.82 -7.77 -12.37
CA PRO A 45 11.72 -9.23 -12.34
C PRO A 45 11.56 -9.77 -10.92
N GLU A 46 12.20 -9.14 -9.94
CA GLU A 46 12.14 -9.50 -8.52
C GLU A 46 10.74 -9.33 -7.94
N ILE A 47 10.05 -8.22 -8.29
CA ILE A 47 8.66 -8.00 -7.85
C ILE A 47 7.73 -9.00 -8.52
N SER A 48 7.96 -9.29 -9.80
CA SER A 48 7.18 -10.31 -10.51
C SER A 48 7.35 -11.68 -9.86
N GLU A 49 8.57 -12.07 -9.49
CA GLU A 49 8.82 -13.33 -8.77
C GLU A 49 8.10 -13.38 -7.42
N ILE A 50 8.10 -12.28 -6.65
CA ILE A 50 7.38 -12.19 -5.37
C ILE A 50 5.86 -12.35 -5.58
N VAL A 51 5.29 -11.60 -6.52
CA VAL A 51 3.84 -11.60 -6.79
C VAL A 51 3.36 -12.95 -7.34
N HIS A 52 4.19 -13.66 -8.12
CA HIS A 52 3.81 -14.98 -8.67
C HIS A 52 4.05 -16.15 -7.70
N LYS A 53 4.74 -15.92 -6.57
CA LYS A 53 5.08 -16.99 -5.62
C LYS A 53 3.86 -17.50 -4.85
N GLU A 54 2.99 -16.59 -4.44
CA GLU A 54 1.74 -16.87 -3.74
C GLU A 54 0.76 -15.71 -3.93
N LYS A 55 -0.53 -15.97 -3.70
CA LYS A 55 -1.53 -14.92 -3.79
C LYS A 55 -1.34 -13.90 -2.67
N ILE A 56 -1.46 -12.63 -3.00
CA ILE A 56 -1.33 -11.51 -2.05
C ILE A 56 -2.73 -10.98 -1.75
N TYR A 57 -3.23 -11.25 -0.55
CA TYR A 57 -4.53 -10.77 -0.09
C TYR A 57 -4.38 -9.66 0.93
N THR A 58 -5.22 -8.62 0.85
CA THR A 58 -5.49 -7.68 1.94
C THR A 58 -6.49 -8.32 2.91
N ASP A 59 -6.06 -9.37 3.60
CA ASP A 59 -6.88 -10.14 4.55
C ASP A 59 -6.29 -10.02 5.96
N CYS A 60 -7.10 -9.54 6.89
CA CYS A 60 -6.74 -9.38 8.31
C CYS A 60 -6.49 -10.72 9.02
N SER A 61 -6.93 -11.84 8.44
CA SER A 61 -6.81 -13.19 9.01
C SER A 61 -5.55 -13.96 8.59
N ASP A 62 -4.96 -13.63 7.44
CA ASP A 62 -3.67 -14.19 6.96
C ASP A 62 -2.60 -13.09 6.81
N TYR A 63 -2.49 -12.33 7.89
CA TYR A 63 -1.58 -11.19 8.09
C TYR A 63 -0.10 -11.50 7.75
N ASP A 64 0.27 -12.77 7.78
CA ASP A 64 1.62 -13.24 7.63
C ASP A 64 2.12 -13.24 6.18
N ASN A 65 1.26 -13.59 5.21
CA ASN A 65 1.64 -13.61 3.80
C ASN A 65 1.71 -12.19 3.23
N PHE A 66 0.67 -11.38 3.48
CA PHE A 66 0.59 -10.02 2.99
C PHE A 66 1.79 -9.16 3.43
N LYS A 67 2.10 -9.15 4.73
CA LYS A 67 3.22 -8.36 5.26
C LYS A 67 4.58 -8.81 4.77
N LYS A 68 4.80 -10.13 4.66
CA LYS A 68 6.06 -10.68 4.12
C LYS A 68 6.23 -10.26 2.65
N SER A 69 5.18 -10.37 1.86
CA SER A 69 5.17 -9.95 0.45
C SER A 69 5.39 -8.44 0.32
N MET A 70 4.70 -7.63 1.11
CA MET A 70 4.87 -6.17 1.15
C MET A 70 6.30 -5.76 1.52
N THR A 71 6.87 -6.35 2.56
CA THR A 71 8.26 -6.10 2.96
C THR A 71 9.23 -6.43 1.82
N ALA A 72 9.06 -7.58 1.17
CA ALA A 72 9.91 -8.00 0.06
C ALA A 72 9.78 -7.08 -1.16
N ILE A 73 8.54 -6.68 -1.52
CA ILE A 73 8.28 -5.74 -2.62
C ILE A 73 8.89 -4.37 -2.29
N ASN A 74 8.71 -3.87 -1.06
CA ASN A 74 9.24 -2.58 -0.62
C ASN A 74 10.78 -2.54 -0.64
N GLN A 75 11.48 -3.65 -0.40
CA GLN A 75 12.94 -3.70 -0.56
C GLN A 75 13.39 -3.41 -1.99
N VAL A 76 12.61 -3.83 -2.99
CA VAL A 76 12.88 -3.52 -4.39
C VAL A 76 12.47 -2.08 -4.70
N LEU A 77 11.26 -1.67 -4.31
CA LEU A 77 10.72 -0.34 -4.59
C LEU A 77 11.54 0.79 -3.95
N ASP A 78 12.11 0.58 -2.77
CA ASP A 78 12.91 1.57 -2.05
C ASP A 78 14.14 2.02 -2.86
N VAL A 79 14.71 1.14 -3.70
CA VAL A 79 15.82 1.45 -4.61
C VAL A 79 15.38 2.42 -5.72
N HIS A 80 14.08 2.43 -6.02
CA HIS A 80 13.46 3.25 -7.06
C HIS A 80 12.71 4.46 -6.50
N GLY A 81 12.83 4.74 -5.19
CA GLY A 81 12.16 5.88 -4.54
C GLY A 81 10.65 5.71 -4.37
N MET A 82 10.14 4.49 -4.54
CA MET A 82 8.73 4.14 -4.40
C MET A 82 8.49 3.31 -3.14
N ARG A 83 7.25 3.25 -2.66
CA ARG A 83 6.89 2.45 -1.48
C ARG A 83 5.40 2.14 -1.46
N LEU A 84 5.05 0.89 -1.19
CA LEU A 84 3.69 0.50 -0.83
C LEU A 84 3.44 0.80 0.65
N ILE A 85 2.28 1.39 0.95
CA ILE A 85 1.78 1.60 2.32
C ILE A 85 0.37 1.04 2.45
N VAL A 86 0.04 0.56 3.64
CA VAL A 86 -1.31 0.08 3.97
C VAL A 86 -1.85 0.96 5.09
N LEU A 87 -3.08 1.44 4.93
CA LEU A 87 -3.82 2.18 5.95
C LEU A 87 -4.97 1.28 6.43
N GLU A 88 -4.90 0.77 7.65
CA GLU A 88 -5.92 -0.10 8.24
C GLU A 88 -6.87 0.72 9.11
N ASP A 89 -8.20 0.62 8.93
CA ASP A 89 -9.23 1.25 9.78
C ASP A 89 -9.82 0.26 10.79
N TYR A 90 -9.73 0.53 12.10
CA TYR A 90 -10.25 -0.34 13.16
C TYR A 90 -11.70 -0.05 13.60
N ILE A 91 -12.37 0.99 13.08
CA ILE A 91 -13.71 1.37 13.57
C ILE A 91 -14.83 0.60 12.85
N TYR A 92 -14.71 0.38 11.54
CA TYR A 92 -15.79 -0.15 10.70
C TYR A 92 -15.28 -1.29 9.82
N CYS A 93 -15.28 -2.52 10.35
CA CYS A 93 -14.91 -3.73 9.62
C CYS A 93 -13.59 -3.58 8.84
N ASP A 94 -12.47 -3.46 9.57
CA ASP A 94 -11.09 -3.64 9.11
C ASP A 94 -10.79 -3.20 7.66
N CYS A 95 -11.24 -2.02 7.23
CA CYS A 95 -11.03 -1.58 5.85
C CYS A 95 -9.56 -1.24 5.62
N GLU A 96 -8.83 -2.11 4.92
CA GLU A 96 -7.45 -1.87 4.52
C GLU A 96 -7.40 -1.12 3.19
N TYR A 97 -6.78 0.06 3.16
CA TYR A 97 -6.47 0.78 1.91
C TYR A 97 -5.00 0.58 1.56
N THR A 98 -4.76 -0.16 0.47
CA THR A 98 -3.41 -0.29 -0.07
C THR A 98 -3.14 0.82 -1.07
N VAL A 99 -2.17 1.66 -0.76
CA VAL A 99 -1.75 2.79 -1.59
C VAL A 99 -0.29 2.62 -1.98
N LEU A 100 -0.02 2.60 -3.28
CA LEU A 100 1.34 2.73 -3.78
C LEU A 100 1.73 4.20 -3.80
N ARG A 101 2.80 4.54 -3.09
CA ARG A 101 3.44 5.86 -3.12
C ARG A 101 4.59 5.86 -4.11
N VAL A 102 4.63 6.91 -4.91
CA VAL A 102 5.71 7.13 -5.89
C VAL A 102 6.82 8.06 -5.37
N ASP A 103 6.59 8.74 -4.24
CA ASP A 103 7.58 9.60 -3.57
C ASP A 103 7.85 9.12 -2.13
N LYS A 104 9.05 8.59 -1.90
CA LYS A 104 9.53 8.12 -0.60
C LYS A 104 9.58 9.21 0.48
N THR A 105 10.02 10.42 0.15
CA THR A 105 10.10 11.52 1.12
C THR A 105 8.70 11.91 1.61
N LEU A 106 7.71 11.93 0.71
CA LEU A 106 6.33 12.16 1.11
C LEU A 106 5.77 11.00 1.94
N ALA A 107 6.13 9.75 1.62
CA ALA A 107 5.75 8.59 2.43
C ALA A 107 6.28 8.73 3.86
N GLU A 108 7.58 9.03 4.03
CA GLU A 108 8.22 9.25 5.32
C GLU A 108 7.62 10.45 6.08
N ASN A 109 7.28 11.52 5.37
CA ASN A 109 6.60 12.68 5.97
C ASN A 109 5.21 12.33 6.47
N VAL A 110 4.41 11.58 5.71
CA VAL A 110 3.09 11.14 6.21
C VAL A 110 3.27 10.20 7.39
N LEU A 111 4.17 9.23 7.33
CA LEU A 111 4.46 8.33 8.45
C LEU A 111 4.84 9.08 9.74
N SER A 112 5.70 10.09 9.62
CA SER A 112 6.20 10.85 10.79
C SER A 112 5.23 11.89 11.33
N THR A 113 4.25 12.30 10.53
CA THR A 113 3.24 13.30 10.94
C THR A 113 1.87 12.69 11.21
N TRP A 114 1.68 11.41 10.90
CA TRP A 114 0.44 10.70 11.14
C TRP A 114 0.22 10.47 12.63
N SER A 115 -0.99 10.79 13.07
CA SER A 115 -1.50 10.49 14.40
C SER A 115 -2.97 10.18 14.21
N SER A 116 -3.34 8.93 14.39
CA SER A 116 -4.73 8.48 14.33
C SER A 116 -4.98 7.49 15.46
N ASP A 117 -6.12 7.65 16.13
CA ASP A 117 -6.60 6.69 17.12
C ASP A 117 -7.32 5.48 16.45
N ASN A 118 -7.56 5.58 15.14
CA ASN A 118 -8.41 4.66 14.38
C ASN A 118 -7.70 3.97 13.22
N PHE A 119 -6.60 4.56 12.74
CA PHE A 119 -5.83 4.05 11.61
C PHE A 119 -4.38 3.76 11.97
N GLU A 120 -3.90 2.59 11.56
CA GLU A 120 -2.49 2.24 11.61
C GLU A 120 -1.88 2.18 10.21
N ILE A 121 -0.60 2.57 10.11
CA ILE A 121 0.18 2.50 8.87
C ILE A 121 1.14 1.32 8.96
N TYR A 122 1.05 0.41 7.99
CA TYR A 122 1.94 -0.75 7.88
C TYR A 122 2.91 -0.65 6.70
N LEU A 123 4.10 -1.23 6.90
CA LEU A 123 5.26 -1.17 6.01
C LEU A 123 5.71 -2.55 5.52
#